data_AF-A0A435GJH1-F1
#
_entry.id   AF-A0A435GJH1-F1
#
_cell.length_a   1.000
_cell.length_b   1.000
_cell.length_c   1.000
_cell.angle_alpha   90.00
_cell.angle_beta   90.00
_cell.angle_gamma   90.00
#
_symmetry.space_group_name_H-M   'P 1'
#
loop_
_entity.id
_entity.type
_entity.pdbx_description
1 polymer ?
#
loop_
_entity_poly.entity_id
_entity_poly.type
_entity_poly.pdbx_seq_one_letter_code
_entity_poly.pdbx_strand_id
1 'polypeptide(L)'
;MPTFKRPEQVLETLASLRAQQTGRRFAVIVMENEAEARAGAKAALPLFERGEMPGLVIIAHERGNCSAYNAGWQTAILQFPNFRHLLVIDDDEIADPQWLERMCRAAETLGADIVGGPQ
;
A
#
# COMPACT_ATOMS: atom_id res chain seq x y z
N MET A 1 2.05 -1.13 1.56
CA MET A 1 2.07 -0.40 2.84
C MET A 1 2.44 -1.39 3.94
N PRO A 2 3.68 -1.37 4.43
CA PRO A 2 4.07 -2.20 5.57
C PRO A 2 3.39 -1.68 6.84
N THR A 3 3.13 -2.55 7.81
CA THR A 3 2.68 -2.11 9.14
C THR A 3 3.27 -2.94 10.26
N PHE A 4 3.49 -2.29 11.41
CA PHE A 4 3.96 -2.93 12.64
C PHE A 4 3.42 -2.18 13.86
N LYS A 5 2.44 -2.77 14.57
CA LYS A 5 1.86 -2.24 15.83
C LYS A 5 1.22 -0.84 15.72
N ARG A 6 0.72 -0.45 14.54
CA ARG A 6 0.13 0.87 14.28
C ARG A 6 -1.30 0.77 13.70
N PRO A 7 -2.25 0.17 14.44
CA PRO A 7 -3.59 -0.10 13.90
C PRO A 7 -4.37 1.18 13.54
N GLU A 8 -4.16 2.28 14.26
CA GLU A 8 -4.84 3.55 14.00
C GLU A 8 -4.28 4.23 12.75
N GLN A 9 -2.96 4.36 12.67
CA GLN A 9 -2.30 5.04 11.55
C GLN A 9 -2.55 4.29 10.23
N VAL A 10 -2.50 2.94 10.25
CA VAL A 10 -2.89 2.11 9.09
C VAL A 10 -4.26 2.50 8.54
N LEU A 11 -5.25 2.72 9.42
CA LEU A 11 -6.60 3.08 8.99
C LEU A 11 -6.65 4.49 8.41
N GLU A 12 -5.88 5.43 8.96
CA GLU A 12 -5.76 6.80 8.46
C GLU A 12 -5.09 6.82 7.06
N THR A 13 -3.99 6.10 6.89
CA THR A 13 -3.33 5.96 5.59
C THR A 13 -4.25 5.29 4.58
N LEU A 14 -4.92 4.18 4.93
CA LEU A 14 -5.90 3.52 4.04
C LEU A 14 -7.06 4.46 3.66
N ALA A 15 -7.53 5.28 4.59
CA ALA A 15 -8.54 6.29 4.30
C ALA A 15 -8.04 7.32 3.28
N SER A 16 -6.79 7.78 3.41
CA SER A 16 -6.17 8.69 2.43
C SER A 16 -5.98 8.05 1.05
N LEU A 17 -5.67 6.75 1.00
CA LEU A 17 -5.58 5.98 -0.24
C LEU A 17 -6.94 5.78 -0.90
N ARG A 18 -8.00 5.57 -0.11
CA ARG A 18 -9.38 5.49 -0.64
C ARG A 18 -9.86 6.83 -1.20
N ALA A 19 -9.36 7.93 -0.66
CA ALA A 19 -9.70 9.28 -1.10
C ALA A 19 -8.93 9.75 -2.35
N GLN A 20 -8.08 8.90 -2.95
CA GLN A 20 -7.32 9.26 -4.15
C GLN A 20 -8.24 9.61 -5.33
N GLN A 21 -7.98 10.76 -5.93
CA GLN A 21 -8.67 11.30 -7.09
C GLN A 21 -7.95 10.84 -8.36
N THR A 22 -8.30 9.66 -8.83
CA THR A 22 -7.74 9.08 -10.05
C THR A 22 -8.79 8.27 -10.80
N GLY A 23 -8.67 8.23 -12.13
CA GLY A 23 -9.44 7.29 -12.97
C GLY A 23 -8.80 5.90 -13.06
N ARG A 24 -7.62 5.71 -12.44
CA ARG A 24 -6.88 4.44 -12.49
C ARG A 24 -7.51 3.44 -11.53
N ARG A 25 -7.64 2.20 -11.98
CA ARG A 25 -7.89 1.08 -11.07
C ARG A 25 -6.60 0.80 -10.31
N PHE A 26 -6.68 0.73 -8.99
CA PHE A 26 -5.57 0.34 -8.13
C PHE A 26 -6.05 -0.61 -7.04
N ALA A 27 -5.10 -1.34 -6.46
CA ALA A 27 -5.32 -2.22 -5.33
C ALA A 27 -4.24 -1.93 -4.28
N VAL A 28 -4.56 -2.14 -3.01
CA VAL A 28 -3.63 -1.91 -1.89
C VAL A 28 -3.18 -3.24 -1.30
N ILE A 29 -1.88 -3.37 -1.07
CA ILE A 29 -1.32 -4.51 -0.32
C ILE A 29 -0.85 -3.98 1.03
N VAL A 30 -1.45 -4.48 2.10
CA VAL A 30 -1.01 -4.25 3.48
C VAL A 30 -0.12 -5.40 3.90
N MET A 31 1.11 -5.12 4.33
CA MET A 31 2.06 -6.14 4.79
C MET A 31 2.23 -6.02 6.29
N GLU A 32 1.51 -6.85 7.05
CA GLU A 32 1.68 -6.94 8.50
C GLU A 32 2.96 -7.69 8.85
N ASN A 33 3.88 -7.02 9.55
CA ASN A 33 5.18 -7.58 9.93
C ASN A 33 5.29 -7.87 11.43
N GLU A 34 4.23 -7.64 12.20
CA GLU A 34 4.14 -8.07 13.59
C GLU A 34 3.65 -9.52 13.66
N ALA A 35 4.38 -10.37 14.40
CA ALA A 35 4.18 -11.82 14.33
C ALA A 35 3.02 -12.33 15.21
N GLU A 36 2.72 -11.63 16.30
CA GLU A 36 1.87 -12.14 17.39
C GLU A 36 0.45 -11.56 17.37
N ALA A 37 0.31 -10.30 17.76
CA ALA A 37 -0.96 -9.60 17.89
C ALA A 37 -1.57 -9.23 16.53
N ARG A 38 -0.74 -8.90 15.53
CA ARG A 38 -1.14 -8.54 14.16
C ARG A 38 -2.21 -7.46 14.13
N ALA A 39 -2.00 -6.43 14.96
CA ALA A 39 -3.01 -5.40 15.19
C ALA A 39 -3.33 -4.60 13.92
N GLY A 40 -2.33 -4.33 13.07
CA GLY A 40 -2.51 -3.62 11.81
C GLY A 40 -3.33 -4.45 10.81
N ALA A 41 -3.00 -5.73 10.66
CA ALA A 41 -3.80 -6.65 9.83
C ALA A 41 -5.25 -6.76 10.33
N LYS A 42 -5.46 -6.92 11.64
CA LYS A 42 -6.81 -7.02 12.22
C LYS A 42 -7.63 -5.75 12.00
N ALA A 43 -7.00 -4.58 12.05
CA ALA A 43 -7.64 -3.31 11.76
C ALA A 43 -7.98 -3.17 10.27
N ALA A 44 -7.05 -3.53 9.38
CA ALA A 44 -7.19 -3.34 7.94
C ALA A 44 -8.12 -4.37 7.26
N LEU A 45 -8.03 -5.65 7.64
CA LEU A 45 -8.71 -6.77 6.97
C LEU A 45 -10.21 -6.55 6.71
N PRO A 46 -11.00 -6.01 7.67
CA PRO A 46 -12.43 -5.80 7.46
C PRO A 46 -12.76 -4.84 6.30
N LEU A 47 -11.87 -3.89 5.96
CA LEU A 47 -12.08 -2.99 4.81
C LEU A 47 -12.04 -3.75 3.48
N PHE A 48 -11.17 -4.75 3.37
CA PHE A 48 -11.03 -5.57 2.17
C PHE A 48 -12.16 -6.61 2.07
N GLU A 49 -12.51 -7.27 3.18
CA GLU A 49 -13.60 -8.27 3.22
C GLU A 49 -14.97 -7.66 2.88
N ARG A 50 -15.21 -6.40 3.28
CA ARG A 50 -16.44 -5.68 2.92
C ARG A 50 -16.42 -5.07 1.52
N GLY A 51 -15.31 -5.19 0.79
CA GLY A 51 -15.16 -4.62 -0.55
C GLY A 51 -15.07 -3.09 -0.58
N GLU A 52 -14.73 -2.44 0.54
CA GLU A 52 -14.57 -0.98 0.60
C GLU A 52 -13.30 -0.50 -0.12
N MET A 53 -12.34 -1.40 -0.32
CA MET A 53 -11.09 -1.15 -1.03
C MET A 53 -10.60 -2.43 -1.71
N PRO A 54 -10.21 -2.41 -2.99
CA PRO A 54 -9.57 -3.54 -3.65
C PRO A 54 -8.17 -3.78 -3.06
N GLY A 55 -7.83 -5.02 -2.76
CA GLY A 55 -6.50 -5.33 -2.25
C GLY A 55 -6.40 -6.59 -1.43
N LEU A 56 -5.28 -6.70 -0.72
CA LEU A 56 -4.89 -7.86 0.06
C LEU A 56 -4.24 -7.41 1.38
N VAL A 57 -4.47 -8.19 2.43
CA VAL A 57 -3.67 -8.13 3.66
C VAL A 57 -2.83 -9.40 3.71
N ILE A 58 -1.52 -9.26 3.83
CA ILE A 58 -0.58 -10.38 3.95
C ILE A 58 0.19 -10.30 5.27
N ILE A 59 0.63 -11.46 5.75
CA ILE A 59 1.54 -11.55 6.89
C ILE A 59 2.96 -11.74 6.35
N ALA A 60 3.82 -10.74 6.56
CA ALA A 60 5.24 -10.84 6.26
C ALA A 60 5.94 -11.57 7.41
N HIS A 61 6.20 -12.88 7.22
CA HIS A 61 6.76 -13.75 8.26
C HIS A 61 8.22 -13.43 8.61
N GLU A 62 8.99 -12.92 7.65
CA GLU A 62 10.36 -12.46 7.90
C GLU A 62 10.34 -11.06 8.54
N ARG A 63 10.97 -10.93 9.71
CA ARG A 63 11.00 -9.66 10.45
C ARG A 63 11.87 -8.62 9.75
N GLY A 64 11.40 -7.38 9.76
CA GLY A 64 12.09 -6.19 9.28
C GLY A 64 11.34 -5.51 8.13
N ASN A 65 11.44 -4.17 8.08
CA ASN A 65 10.75 -3.36 7.08
C ASN A 65 11.08 -3.79 5.65
N CYS A 66 12.35 -4.06 5.35
CA CYS A 66 12.77 -4.52 4.02
C CYS A 66 12.12 -5.85 3.64
N SER A 67 12.00 -6.77 4.58
CA SER A 67 11.35 -8.07 4.35
C SER A 67 9.85 -7.91 4.10
N ALA A 68 9.18 -7.01 4.83
CA ALA A 68 7.79 -6.65 4.57
C ALA A 68 7.61 -6.06 3.17
N TYR A 69 8.51 -5.16 2.75
CA TYR A 69 8.53 -4.59 1.40
C TYR A 69 8.69 -5.66 0.31
N ASN A 70 9.68 -6.53 0.45
CA ASN A 70 9.92 -7.61 -0.51
C ASN A 70 8.71 -8.54 -0.63
N ALA A 71 8.08 -8.92 0.49
CA ALA A 71 6.85 -9.72 0.49
C ALA A 71 5.71 -9.01 -0.25
N GLY A 72 5.54 -7.70 -0.03
CA GLY A 72 4.55 -6.89 -0.73
C GLY A 72 4.78 -6.83 -2.24
N TRP A 73 6.02 -6.57 -2.67
CA TRP A 73 6.37 -6.50 -4.10
C TRP A 73 6.22 -7.84 -4.80
N GLN A 74 6.67 -8.93 -4.17
CA GLN A 74 6.48 -10.28 -4.71
C GLN A 74 4.99 -10.61 -4.84
N THR A 75 4.18 -10.24 -3.84
CA THR A 75 2.73 -10.40 -3.89
C THR A 75 2.12 -9.60 -5.04
N ALA A 76 2.58 -8.36 -5.26
CA ALA A 76 2.11 -7.54 -6.37
C ALA A 76 2.34 -8.22 -7.72
N ILE A 77 3.55 -8.74 -7.94
CA ILE A 77 3.95 -9.45 -9.18
C ILE A 77 3.10 -10.70 -9.40
N LEU A 78 2.86 -11.48 -8.35
CA LEU A 78 2.12 -12.75 -8.46
C LEU A 78 0.61 -12.56 -8.58
N GLN A 79 0.02 -11.61 -7.86
CA GLN A 79 -1.43 -11.46 -7.74
C GLN A 79 -2.01 -10.42 -8.71
N PHE A 80 -1.19 -9.49 -9.20
CA PHE A 80 -1.63 -8.41 -10.08
C PHE A 80 -0.77 -8.33 -11.36
N PRO A 81 -0.67 -9.40 -12.18
CA PRO A 81 0.29 -9.46 -13.30
C PRO A 81 0.14 -8.37 -14.37
N ASN A 82 -0.97 -7.61 -14.35
CA ASN A 82 -1.24 -6.51 -15.27
C ASN A 82 -1.00 -5.11 -14.66
N PHE A 83 -0.46 -5.00 -13.44
CA PHE A 83 -0.10 -3.68 -12.89
C PHE A 83 1.02 -3.05 -13.74
N ARG A 84 1.03 -1.72 -13.83
CA ARG A 84 2.08 -0.96 -14.54
C ARG A 84 2.95 -0.11 -13.63
N HIS A 85 2.39 0.31 -12.51
CA HIS A 85 3.06 1.15 -11.51
C HIS A 85 2.93 0.48 -10.15
N LEU A 86 4.00 0.50 -9.36
CA LEU A 86 4.01 0.05 -7.98
C LEU A 86 4.41 1.25 -7.11
N LEU A 87 3.50 1.67 -6.24
CA LEU A 87 3.72 2.78 -5.32
C LEU A 87 3.86 2.24 -3.90
N VAL A 88 4.76 2.85 -3.14
CA VAL A 88 5.04 2.52 -1.74
C VAL A 88 4.71 3.74 -0.88
N ILE A 89 4.05 3.47 0.25
CA ILE A 89 3.73 4.43 1.30
C ILE A 89 3.80 3.68 2.65
N ASP A 90 4.34 4.34 3.66
CA ASP A 90 4.38 3.84 5.04
C ASP A 90 3.01 3.98 5.71
N ASP A 91 2.77 3.24 6.80
CA ASP A 91 1.48 3.18 7.48
C ASP A 91 1.18 4.36 8.41
N ASP A 92 2.08 5.34 8.50
CA ASP A 92 1.91 6.59 9.24
C ASP A 92 1.92 7.84 8.36
N GLU A 93 1.76 7.65 7.05
CA GLU A 93 1.70 8.72 6.07
C GLU A 93 0.28 9.01 5.59
N ILE A 94 0.01 10.27 5.24
CA ILE A 94 -1.28 10.70 4.68
C ILE A 94 -1.06 11.18 3.25
N ALA A 95 -1.54 10.40 2.28
CA ALA A 95 -1.40 10.74 0.87
C ALA A 95 -2.26 11.96 0.50
N ASP A 96 -1.65 12.96 -0.14
CA ASP A 96 -2.39 14.01 -0.84
C ASP A 96 -3.43 13.38 -1.78
N PRO A 97 -4.66 13.93 -1.93
CA PRO A 97 -5.70 13.33 -2.76
C PRO A 97 -5.30 13.08 -4.22
N GLN A 98 -4.28 13.76 -4.76
CA GLN A 98 -3.77 13.56 -6.12
C GLN A 98 -2.44 12.81 -6.17
N TRP A 99 -1.94 12.30 -5.04
CA TRP A 99 -0.62 11.67 -4.91
C TRP A 99 -0.43 10.54 -5.93
N LEU A 100 -1.32 9.55 -5.96
CA LEU A 100 -1.24 8.40 -6.87
C LEU A 100 -1.20 8.84 -8.33
N GLU A 101 -2.10 9.75 -8.71
CA GLU A 101 -2.20 10.24 -10.09
C GLU A 101 -0.94 11.02 -10.48
N ARG A 102 -0.44 11.90 -9.59
CA ARG A 102 0.76 12.70 -9.85
C ARG A 102 2.01 11.83 -9.97
N MET A 103 2.17 10.83 -9.11
CA MET A 103 3.30 9.89 -9.17
C MET A 103 3.29 9.08 -10.47
N CYS A 104 2.15 8.50 -10.85
CA CYS A 104 2.03 7.74 -12.09
C CYS A 104 2.24 8.64 -13.32
N ARG A 105 1.64 9.83 -13.33
CA ARG A 105 1.77 10.79 -14.43
C ARG A 105 3.21 11.28 -14.58
N ALA A 106 3.92 11.54 -13.48
CA ALA A 106 5.33 11.91 -13.53
C ALA A 106 6.18 10.81 -14.19
N ALA A 107 5.99 9.55 -13.79
CA ALA A 107 6.69 8.42 -14.40
C ALA A 107 6.41 8.32 -15.91
N GLU A 108 5.14 8.41 -16.31
CA GLU A 108 4.71 8.30 -17.70
C GLU A 108 5.20 9.47 -18.58
N THR A 109 5.12 10.70 -18.08
CA THR A 109 5.47 11.90 -18.85
C THR A 109 6.97 12.10 -18.99
N LEU A 110 7.75 11.67 -18.00
CA LEU A 110 9.21 11.80 -18.00
C LEU A 110 9.92 10.53 -18.50
N GLY A 111 9.19 9.43 -18.70
CA GLY A 111 9.78 8.13 -19.00
C GLY A 111 10.70 7.63 -17.88
N ALA A 112 10.37 7.96 -16.63
CA ALA A 112 11.20 7.64 -15.47
C ALA A 112 10.84 6.26 -14.90
N ASP A 113 11.85 5.42 -14.65
CA ASP A 113 11.67 4.12 -14.02
C ASP A 113 11.31 4.22 -12.53
N ILE A 114 11.79 5.28 -11.86
CA ILE A 114 11.55 5.54 -10.44
C ILE A 114 11.21 7.02 -10.25
N VAL A 115 10.13 7.28 -9.49
CA VAL A 115 9.71 8.63 -9.10
C VAL A 115 9.70 8.71 -7.58
N GLY A 116 10.31 9.75 -7.03
CA GLY A 116 10.22 10.11 -5.61
C GLY A 116 9.22 11.24 -5.39
N GLY A 117 8.37 11.11 -4.37
CA GLY A 117 7.53 12.19 -3.87
C GLY A 117 8.17 12.92 -2.70
N PRO A 118 7.68 14.11 -2.33
CA PRO A 118 8.07 14.74 -1.07
C PRO A 118 7.69 13.86 0.13
N GLN A 119 8.52 13.91 1.18
CA GLN A 119 8.21 13.42 2.53
C GLN A 119 7.63 14.58 3.35
#